data_AF-A0A504YQZ9-F1
#
_entry.id   AF-A0A504YQZ9-F1
#
_cell.length_a   1.000
_cell.length_b   1.000
_cell.length_c   1.000
_cell.angle_alpha   90.00
_cell.angle_beta   90.00
_cell.angle_gamma   90.00
#
_symmetry.space_group_name_H-M   'P 1'
#
loop_
_entity.id
_entity.type
_entity.pdbx_description
1 polymer ?
#
loop_
_entity_poly.entity_id
_entity_poly.type
_entity_poly.pdbx_seq_one_letter_code
_entity_poly.pdbx_strand_id
1 'polypeptide(L)'
;IELLFSRNSRRCYILGLETSCDDTGASVISQDGIVVSEKVQSQTKFSVLFGGVLPAVARELHQRSITQLTESVMREAGLTWTVNTGVHF
;
A
#
# COMPACT_ATOMS: atom_id res chain seq x y z
N ILE A 1 -21.35 -31.09 29.21
CA ILE A 1 -21.36 -30.75 27.77
C ILE A 1 -20.71 -29.39 27.67
N GLU A 2 -19.43 -29.37 27.32
CA GLU A 2 -18.60 -28.19 27.23
C GLU A 2 -18.54 -27.80 25.75
N LEU A 3 -19.02 -26.61 25.40
CA LEU A 3 -18.91 -26.06 24.06
C LEU A 3 -17.85 -24.97 24.08
N LEU A 4 -16.60 -25.36 23.79
CA LEU A 4 -15.49 -24.43 23.56
C LEU A 4 -15.65 -23.82 22.17
N PHE A 5 -16.22 -22.62 22.08
CA PHE A 5 -16.14 -21.80 20.88
C PHE A 5 -14.72 -21.22 20.75
N SER A 6 -13.84 -21.91 20.03
CA SER A 6 -12.61 -21.31 19.54
C SER A 6 -12.94 -20.40 18.36
N ARG A 7 -13.24 -19.12 18.64
CA ARG A 7 -13.20 -18.08 17.60
C ARG A 7 -11.73 -17.83 17.29
N ASN A 8 -11.24 -18.45 16.23
CA ASN A 8 -9.91 -18.11 15.70
C ASN A 8 -10.00 -16.71 15.07
N SER A 9 -9.91 -15.67 15.90
CA SER A 9 -9.98 -14.27 15.50
C SER A 9 -8.64 -13.84 14.90
N ARG A 10 -8.33 -14.34 13.71
CA ARG A 10 -7.21 -13.79 12.93
C ARG A 10 -7.64 -12.42 12.43
N ARG A 11 -7.03 -11.36 12.97
CA ARG A 11 -7.19 -10.00 12.46
C ARG A 11 -6.73 -9.99 11.01
N CYS A 12 -7.63 -9.65 10.10
CA CYS A 12 -7.34 -9.52 8.68
C CYS A 12 -7.09 -8.04 8.36
N TYR A 13 -6.06 -7.77 7.56
CA TYR A 13 -5.74 -6.44 7.05
C TYR A 13 -5.66 -6.50 5.53
N ILE A 14 -6.03 -5.41 4.89
CA ILE A 14 -5.99 -5.21 3.45
C ILE A 14 -4.89 -4.20 3.15
N LEU A 15 -3.97 -4.54 2.23
CA LEU A 15 -3.00 -3.61 1.68
C LEU A 15 -3.59 -2.98 0.41
N GLY A 16 -3.85 -1.67 0.43
CA GLY A 16 -4.23 -0.90 -0.75
C GLY A 16 -2.99 -0.33 -1.43
N LEU A 17 -2.94 -0.38 -2.76
CA LEU A 17 -1.94 0.27 -3.60
C LEU A 17 -2.65 1.04 -4.71
N GLU A 18 -2.19 2.25 -4.98
CA GLU A 18 -2.79 3.14 -5.99
C GLU A 18 -1.69 3.74 -6.87
N THR A 19 -1.81 3.56 -8.21
CA THR A 19 -0.79 3.98 -9.20
C THR A 19 -1.40 4.43 -10.54
N SER A 20 -2.53 5.14 -10.53
CA SER A 20 -3.28 5.43 -11.77
C SER A 20 -2.73 6.56 -12.65
N CYS A 21 -2.13 7.62 -12.09
CA CYS A 21 -1.71 8.79 -12.88
C CYS A 21 -0.38 9.42 -12.46
N ASP A 22 -0.37 10.21 -11.39
CA ASP A 22 0.79 11.02 -10.97
C ASP A 22 1.18 10.81 -9.50
N ASP A 23 0.41 10.03 -8.74
CA ASP A 23 0.69 9.72 -7.35
C ASP A 23 0.86 8.22 -7.15
N THR A 24 1.75 7.85 -6.23
CA THR A 24 1.83 6.47 -5.72
C THR A 24 1.29 6.47 -4.30
N GLY A 25 0.25 5.69 -4.03
CA GLY A 25 -0.34 5.54 -2.70
C GLY A 25 -0.19 4.12 -2.17
N ALA A 26 -0.02 3.99 -0.85
CA ALA A 26 -0.18 2.73 -0.14
C ALA A 26 -0.99 2.93 1.14
N SER A 27 -1.77 1.94 1.55
CA SER A 27 -2.51 1.96 2.82
C SER A 27 -2.70 0.58 3.42
N VAL A 28 -2.84 0.52 4.75
CA VAL A 28 -3.28 -0.67 5.49
C VAL A 28 -4.66 -0.39 6.04
N ILE A 29 -5.62 -1.25 5.73
CA ILE A 29 -7.01 -1.12 6.16
C ILE A 29 -7.37 -2.34 6.99
N SER A 30 -8.00 -2.13 8.15
CA SER A 30 -8.53 -3.22 8.97
C SER A 30 -9.75 -3.87 8.33
N GLN A 31 -10.10 -5.08 8.77
CA GLN A 31 -11.31 -5.76 8.33
C GLN A 31 -12.60 -4.95 8.55
N ASP A 32 -12.61 -4.03 9.52
CA ASP A 32 -13.74 -3.15 9.82
C ASP A 32 -13.79 -1.90 8.90
N GLY A 33 -12.90 -1.80 7.92
CA GLY A 33 -12.82 -0.68 6.99
C GLY A 33 -12.06 0.54 7.51
N ILE A 34 -11.43 0.45 8.69
CA ILE A 34 -10.64 1.55 9.26
C ILE A 34 -9.25 1.59 8.65
N VAL A 35 -8.83 2.76 8.17
CA VAL A 35 -7.45 3.03 7.73
C VAL A 35 -6.53 3.04 8.95
N VAL A 36 -5.57 2.12 8.97
CA VAL A 36 -4.58 1.94 10.04
C VAL A 36 -3.33 2.78 9.76
N SER A 37 -2.92 2.84 8.50
CA SER A 37 -1.82 3.68 8.02
C SER A 37 -2.01 3.96 6.53
N GLU A 38 -1.50 5.10 6.06
CA GLU A 38 -1.49 5.44 4.64
C GLU A 38 -0.32 6.38 4.33
N LYS A 39 0.19 6.29 3.10
CA LYS A 39 1.14 7.26 2.55
C LYS A 39 0.94 7.48 1.08
N VAL A 40 1.24 8.70 0.67
CA VAL A 40 1.23 9.14 -0.73
C VAL A 40 2.59 9.75 -1.07
N GLN A 41 3.14 9.33 -2.19
CA GLN A 41 4.27 9.99 -2.83
C GLN A 41 3.81 10.66 -4.11
N SER A 42 3.78 11.99 -4.08
CA SER A 42 3.28 12.78 -5.18
C SER A 42 4.35 13.19 -6.18
N GLN A 43 3.99 13.16 -7.47
CA GLN A 43 4.86 13.56 -8.58
C GLN A 43 4.47 14.93 -9.15
N THR A 44 3.53 15.67 -8.53
CA THR A 44 3.03 16.95 -9.04
C THR A 44 4.15 17.95 -9.35
N LYS A 45 5.22 18.02 -8.53
CA LYS A 45 6.37 18.90 -8.80
C LYS A 45 7.08 18.59 -10.11
N PHE A 46 7.17 17.31 -10.47
CA PHE A 46 7.75 16.86 -11.73
C PHE A 46 6.80 17.19 -12.89
N SER A 47 5.53 16.80 -12.79
CA SER A 47 4.53 17.07 -13.84
C SER A 47 4.37 18.56 -14.15
N VAL A 48 4.43 19.44 -13.14
CA VAL A 48 4.38 20.90 -13.33
C VAL A 48 5.58 21.43 -14.12
N LEU A 49 6.78 20.88 -13.91
CA LEU A 49 7.99 21.28 -14.64
C LEU A 49 7.91 20.95 -16.14
N PHE A 50 7.22 19.87 -16.51
CA PHE A 50 7.10 19.39 -17.88
C PHE A 50 5.76 19.74 -18.56
N GLY A 51 4.90 20.52 -17.88
CA GLY A 51 3.60 20.94 -18.42
C GLY A 51 2.57 19.81 -18.52
N GLY A 52 2.74 18.73 -17.77
CA GLY A 52 1.85 17.57 -17.78
C GLY A 52 2.53 16.28 -17.28
N VAL A 53 1.77 15.20 -17.21
CA VAL A 53 2.27 13.88 -16.82
C VAL A 53 3.01 13.25 -18.01
N LEU A 54 4.23 12.79 -17.77
CA LEU A 54 5.00 11.99 -18.73
C LEU A 54 4.86 10.49 -18.37
N PRO A 55 4.11 9.68 -19.16
CA PRO A 55 3.76 8.31 -18.76
C PRO A 55 4.96 7.41 -18.45
N ALA A 56 6.03 7.52 -19.25
CA ALA A 56 7.24 6.73 -19.04
C ALA A 56 7.95 7.08 -17.73
N VAL A 57 7.95 8.36 -17.34
CA VAL A 57 8.56 8.80 -16.08
C VAL A 57 7.65 8.44 -14.89
N ALA A 58 6.33 8.60 -15.05
CA ALA A 58 5.38 8.22 -14.02
C ALA A 58 5.50 6.73 -13.65
N ARG A 59 5.59 5.86 -14.66
CA ARG A 59 5.84 4.42 -14.48
C ARG A 59 7.11 4.15 -13.66
N GLU A 60 8.22 4.79 -14.00
CA GLU A 60 9.49 4.61 -13.28
C GLU A 60 9.37 5.07 -11.83
N LEU A 61 8.71 6.21 -11.59
CA LEU A 61 8.47 6.73 -10.25
C LEU A 61 7.57 5.79 -9.42
N HIS A 62 6.49 5.26 -10.00
CA HIS A 62 5.65 4.25 -9.35
C HIS A 62 6.45 3.01 -8.94
N GLN A 63 7.25 2.44 -9.86
CA GLN A 63 8.06 1.25 -9.58
C GLN A 63 9.04 1.46 -8.42
N ARG A 64 9.63 2.66 -8.32
CA ARG A 64 10.53 3.02 -7.20
C ARG A 64 9.79 3.23 -5.89
N SER A 65 8.59 3.80 -5.94
CA SER A 65 7.82 4.18 -4.75
C SER A 65 7.03 3.03 -4.13
N ILE A 66 6.55 2.05 -4.90
CA ILE A 66 5.69 0.97 -4.39
C ILE A 66 6.33 0.24 -3.21
N THR A 67 7.56 -0.24 -3.34
CA THR A 67 8.24 -0.99 -2.27
C THR A 67 8.41 -0.12 -1.02
N GLN A 68 8.92 1.10 -1.18
CA GLN A 68 9.18 2.02 -0.08
C GLN A 68 7.90 2.41 0.67
N LEU A 69 6.82 2.69 -0.06
CA LEU A 69 5.53 3.04 0.54
C LEU A 69 4.92 1.84 1.26
N THR A 70 4.96 0.65 0.64
CA THR A 70 4.45 -0.58 1.25
C THR A 70 5.18 -0.88 2.56
N GLU A 71 6.50 -0.82 2.57
CA GLU A 71 7.30 -1.00 3.79
C GLU A 71 6.97 0.04 4.86
N SER A 72 6.78 1.30 4.45
CA SER A 72 6.46 2.36 5.39
C SER A 72 5.10 2.18 6.04
N VAL A 73 4.05 1.86 5.28
CA VAL A 73 2.70 1.73 5.84
C VAL A 73 2.57 0.49 6.71
N MET A 74 3.26 -0.60 6.37
CA MET A 74 3.24 -1.81 7.20
C MET A 74 4.02 -1.62 8.49
N ARG A 75 5.16 -0.92 8.44
CA ARG A 75 5.90 -0.52 9.65
C ARG A 75 5.05 0.38 10.55
N GLU A 76 4.35 1.37 9.99
CA GLU A 76 3.47 2.27 10.75
C GLU A 76 2.25 1.53 11.33
N ALA A 77 1.73 0.53 10.63
CA ALA A 77 0.68 -0.35 11.13
C ALA A 77 1.16 -1.38 12.16
N GLY A 78 2.48 -1.48 12.41
CA GLY A 78 3.07 -2.48 13.30
C GLY A 78 2.91 -3.92 12.79
N LEU A 79 2.82 -4.10 11.48
CA LEU A 79 2.63 -5.39 10.83
C LEU A 79 3.93 -5.89 10.18
N THR A 80 4.12 -7.21 10.23
CA THR A 80 5.13 -7.90 9.43
C THR A 80 4.43 -8.69 8.33
N TRP A 81 5.08 -8.81 7.18
CA TRP A 81 4.61 -9.69 6.11
C TRP A 81 5.70 -10.69 5.77
N THR A 82 5.29 -11.87 5.31
CA THR A 82 6.18 -12.82 4.66
C THR A 82 5.81 -12.83 3.18
N VAL A 83 6.74 -12.44 2.32
CA VAL A 83 6.54 -12.58 0.88
C VAL A 83 6.67 -14.07 0.58
N ASN A 84 5.56 -14.77 0.42
CA ASN A 84 5.58 -16.01 -0.35
C ASN A 84 5.78 -15.57 -1.80
N THR A 85 6.96 -15.86 -2.34
CA THR A 85 7.38 -15.54 -3.71
C THR A 85 6.25 -15.74 -4.71
N GLY A 86 5.73 -14.63 -5.27
CA GLY A 86 4.63 -14.66 -6.23
C GLY A 86 3.80 -13.38 -6.36
N VAL A 87 4.29 -12.20 -5.96
CA VAL A 87 3.65 -10.92 -6.32
C VAL A 87 4.54 -10.25 -7.36
N HIS A 88 4.19 -10.46 -8.63
CA HIS A 88 4.71 -9.66 -9.73
C HIS A 88 3.68 -8.55 -9.99
N PHE A 89 4.14 -7.30 -9.93
CA PHE A 89 3.40 -6.14 -10.40
C PHE A 89 3.26 -6.15 -11.92
#